data_AF-A0A517NQF9-F1
#
_entry.id   AF-A0A517NQF9-F1
#
_cell.length_a   1.000
_cell.length_b   1.000
_cell.length_c   1.000
_cell.angle_alpha   90.00
_cell.angle_beta   90.00
_cell.angle_gamma   90.00
#
_symmetry.space_group_name_H-M   'P 1'
#
loop_
_entity.id
_entity.type
_entity.pdbx_description
1 polymer ?
#
loop_
_entity_poly.entity_id
_entity_poly.type
_entity_poly.pdbx_seq_one_letter_code
_entity_poly.pdbx_strand_id
1 'polypeptide(L)'
;MSDRPPTNRLQANPHRDNPSRANRQRPDQYVASRYRRVGRRGFSLLEIMLALAILGASLAIIAQIADTGVDAAREARDLSLARILCQAKLSEVLLDATLGQTPQPVFEVPADPFDSASLTVFTYNVEVQPASMDGLLMIRVSAIASDSAGSPIATYALDRWMIDPELGLAEAELEEEAAKEEAAGTATEPS
;
A
#
# COMPACT_ATOMS: atom_id res chain seq x y z
N MET A 1 6.16 10.12 -61.14
CA MET A 1 6.57 8.85 -61.81
C MET A 1 6.01 7.71 -60.95
N SER A 2 4.77 7.25 -61.10
CA SER A 2 4.10 6.67 -62.29
C SER A 2 4.80 5.42 -62.79
N ASP A 3 4.30 4.24 -62.38
CA ASP A 3 4.35 3.08 -63.25
C ASP A 3 3.19 2.12 -62.96
N ARG A 4 2.17 2.18 -63.82
CA ARG A 4 1.15 1.13 -64.00
C ARG A 4 1.50 0.44 -65.32
N PRO A 5 1.61 -0.89 -65.38
CA PRO A 5 1.70 -1.58 -66.67
C PRO A 5 0.32 -1.61 -67.38
N PRO A 6 0.28 -1.47 -68.71
CA PRO A 6 -0.95 -1.34 -69.48
C PRO A 6 -1.64 -2.67 -69.81
N THR A 7 -2.92 -2.53 -70.10
CA THR A 7 -3.90 -3.50 -70.58
C THR A 7 -3.49 -4.15 -71.91
N ASN A 8 -3.58 -5.49 -72.00
CA ASN A 8 -3.56 -6.18 -73.29
C ASN A 8 -4.99 -6.52 -73.75
N ARG A 9 -5.18 -6.23 -75.03
CA ARG A 9 -6.38 -6.01 -75.79
C ARG A 9 -6.81 -7.31 -76.47
N LEU A 10 -8.11 -7.58 -76.41
CA LEU A 10 -8.95 -8.27 -77.41
C LEU A 10 -8.22 -9.19 -78.40
N GLN A 11 -8.46 -10.49 -78.28
CA GLN A 11 -8.64 -11.33 -79.46
C GLN A 11 -10.02 -11.98 -79.39
N ALA A 12 -10.91 -11.46 -80.23
CA ALA A 12 -12.16 -12.09 -80.62
C ALA A 12 -11.82 -13.34 -81.44
N ASN A 13 -12.50 -14.46 -81.17
CA ASN A 13 -12.54 -15.60 -82.08
C ASN A 13 -14.02 -15.88 -82.41
N PRO A 14 -14.44 -15.76 -83.69
CA PRO A 14 -15.84 -15.83 -84.06
C PRO A 14 -16.32 -17.26 -84.30
N HIS A 15 -17.59 -17.46 -83.97
CA HIS A 15 -18.55 -18.40 -84.57
C HIS A 15 -18.05 -19.76 -85.07
N ARG A 16 -18.42 -20.81 -84.34
CA ARG A 16 -18.96 -22.00 -84.98
C ARG A 16 -20.31 -22.35 -84.38
N ASP A 17 -21.27 -22.41 -85.28
CA ASP A 17 -22.64 -22.81 -85.10
C ASP A 17 -22.73 -24.26 -84.63
N ASN A 18 -23.63 -24.53 -83.69
CA ASN A 18 -24.22 -25.86 -83.57
C ASN A 18 -25.73 -25.72 -83.27
N PRO A 19 -26.60 -25.99 -84.25
CA PRO A 19 -28.03 -25.88 -84.07
C PRO A 19 -28.62 -27.12 -83.39
N SER A 20 -29.46 -26.85 -82.40
CA SER A 20 -30.77 -27.49 -82.22
C SER A 20 -30.83 -29.02 -82.25
N ARG A 21 -30.67 -29.64 -81.07
CA ARG A 21 -31.48 -30.81 -80.65
C ARG A 21 -31.86 -30.56 -79.19
N ALA A 22 -33.06 -30.03 -78.96
CA ALA A 22 -34.25 -30.84 -78.66
C ALA A 22 -34.06 -31.69 -77.39
N ASN A 23 -35.01 -31.47 -76.47
CA ASN A 23 -35.45 -32.43 -75.47
C ASN A 23 -34.70 -32.43 -74.12
N ARG A 24 -35.15 -31.58 -73.20
CA ARG A 24 -35.99 -32.06 -72.09
C ARG A 24 -36.48 -30.89 -71.25
N GLN A 25 -37.80 -30.73 -71.26
CA GLN A 25 -38.53 -30.12 -70.17
C GLN A 25 -38.00 -30.69 -68.84
N ARG A 26 -37.45 -29.81 -68.00
CA ARG A 26 -37.50 -30.01 -66.54
C ARG A 26 -38.11 -28.73 -65.98
N PRO A 27 -39.32 -28.82 -65.40
CA PRO A 27 -39.96 -27.68 -64.79
C PRO A 27 -39.20 -27.30 -63.52
N ASP A 28 -39.25 -26.01 -63.21
CA ASP A 28 -39.10 -25.43 -61.88
C ASP A 28 -38.16 -26.17 -60.93
N GLN A 29 -36.86 -25.88 -61.08
CA GLN A 29 -36.03 -25.85 -59.89
C GLN A 29 -36.45 -24.64 -59.07
N TYR A 30 -37.49 -24.86 -58.25
CA TYR A 30 -37.70 -24.13 -57.01
C TYR A 30 -36.33 -23.88 -56.40
N VAL A 31 -35.93 -22.61 -56.38
CA VAL A 31 -34.80 -22.12 -55.62
C VAL A 31 -35.21 -22.29 -54.16
N ALA A 32 -35.14 -23.54 -53.68
CA ALA A 32 -35.33 -23.88 -52.29
C ALA A 32 -34.15 -23.23 -51.60
N SER A 33 -34.35 -21.98 -51.19
CA SER A 33 -33.56 -21.27 -50.23
C SER A 33 -33.42 -22.23 -49.05
N ARG A 34 -32.32 -22.96 -49.04
CA ARG A 34 -31.84 -23.61 -47.84
C ARG A 34 -31.39 -22.47 -46.94
N TYR A 35 -32.37 -21.78 -46.35
CA TYR A 35 -32.29 -21.38 -44.96
C TYR A 35 -32.10 -22.68 -44.18
N ARG A 36 -30.89 -23.25 -44.27
CA ARG A 36 -30.38 -24.18 -43.29
C ARG A 36 -30.37 -23.32 -42.06
N ARG A 37 -31.48 -23.42 -41.29
CA ARG A 37 -31.62 -22.85 -39.97
C ARG A 37 -30.28 -23.14 -39.32
N VAL A 38 -29.48 -22.10 -39.08
CA VAL A 38 -28.40 -22.18 -38.12
C VAL A 38 -29.16 -22.54 -36.85
N GLY A 39 -29.22 -23.84 -36.57
CA GLY A 39 -29.97 -24.35 -35.46
C GLY A 39 -29.40 -23.63 -34.26
N ARG A 40 -30.22 -22.77 -33.65
CA ARG A 40 -29.90 -22.19 -32.36
C ARG A 40 -29.83 -23.39 -31.42
N ARG A 41 -28.64 -23.98 -31.30
CA ARG A 41 -28.32 -24.96 -30.28
C ARG A 41 -28.41 -24.17 -28.99
N GLY A 42 -29.53 -24.30 -28.30
CA GLY A 42 -29.61 -23.82 -26.92
C GLY A 42 -28.51 -24.50 -26.12
N PHE A 43 -28.02 -23.81 -25.08
CA PHE A 43 -27.07 -24.40 -24.15
C PHE A 43 -27.63 -25.73 -23.63
N SER A 44 -26.81 -26.77 -23.66
CA SER A 44 -27.20 -28.05 -23.07
C SER A 44 -27.37 -27.87 -21.57
N LEU A 45 -28.29 -28.62 -20.95
CA LEU A 45 -28.45 -28.64 -19.49
C LEU A 45 -27.10 -28.97 -18.80
N LEU A 46 -26.34 -29.89 -19.37
CA LEU A 46 -24.99 -30.25 -18.89
C LEU A 46 -24.05 -29.04 -18.96
N GLU A 47 -24.12 -28.24 -20.01
CA GLU A 47 -23.26 -27.08 -20.22
C GLU A 47 -23.53 -25.96 -19.21
N ILE A 48 -24.81 -25.71 -18.90
CA ILE A 48 -25.18 -24.77 -17.84
C ILE A 48 -24.72 -25.29 -16.47
N MET A 49 -24.89 -26.58 -16.20
CA MET A 49 -24.42 -27.19 -14.95
C MET A 49 -22.90 -27.08 -14.80
N LEU A 50 -22.15 -27.32 -15.89
CA LEU A 50 -20.70 -27.17 -15.92
C LEU A 50 -20.28 -25.72 -15.70
N ALA A 51 -20.94 -24.76 -16.36
CA ALA A 51 -20.67 -23.34 -16.18
C ALA A 51 -20.91 -22.88 -14.74
N LEU A 52 -22.03 -23.33 -14.13
CA LEU A 52 -22.34 -23.04 -12.73
C LEU A 52 -21.35 -23.69 -11.76
N ALA A 53 -20.88 -24.91 -12.04
CA ALA A 53 -19.87 -25.58 -11.23
C ALA A 53 -18.54 -24.81 -11.25
N ILE A 54 -18.08 -24.37 -12.42
CA ILE A 54 -16.85 -23.56 -12.55
C ILE A 54 -17.02 -22.19 -11.90
N LEU A 55 -18.17 -21.55 -12.10
CA LEU A 55 -18.49 -20.26 -11.49
C LEU A 55 -18.49 -20.35 -9.96
N GLY A 56 -19.17 -21.36 -9.41
CA GLY A 56 -19.22 -21.59 -7.96
C GLY A 56 -17.84 -21.84 -7.37
N ALA A 57 -17.03 -22.67 -8.02
CA ALA A 57 -15.65 -22.92 -7.59
C ALA A 57 -14.78 -21.65 -7.65
N SER A 58 -14.91 -20.85 -8.70
CA SER A 58 -14.16 -19.59 -8.85
C SER A 58 -14.59 -18.55 -7.80
N LEU A 59 -15.89 -18.45 -7.51
CA LEU A 59 -16.43 -17.53 -6.51
C LEU A 59 -15.95 -17.89 -5.10
N ALA A 60 -15.90 -19.19 -4.78
CA ALA A 60 -15.37 -19.66 -3.49
C ALA A 60 -13.89 -19.25 -3.31
N ILE A 61 -13.07 -19.39 -4.35
CA ILE A 61 -11.66 -18.98 -4.31
C ILE A 61 -11.53 -17.46 -4.16
N ILE A 62 -12.34 -16.67 -4.88
CA ILE A 62 -12.33 -15.21 -4.78
C ILE A 62 -12.74 -14.75 -3.38
N ALA A 63 -13.76 -15.37 -2.77
CA ALA A 63 -14.18 -15.05 -1.41
C ALA A 63 -13.02 -15.24 -0.41
N GLN A 64 -12.31 -16.36 -0.52
CA GLN A 64 -11.14 -16.62 0.33
C GLN A 64 -10.04 -15.56 0.16
N ILE A 65 -9.76 -15.16 -1.08
CA ILE A 65 -8.75 -14.11 -1.36
C ILE A 65 -9.22 -12.76 -0.80
N ALA A 66 -10.51 -12.45 -0.91
CA ALA A 66 -11.07 -11.21 -0.39
C ALA A 66 -10.91 -11.12 1.13
N ASP A 67 -11.21 -12.20 1.85
CA ASP A 67 -11.03 -12.25 3.31
C ASP A 67 -9.56 -12.04 3.71
N THR A 68 -8.63 -12.77 3.07
CA THR A 68 -7.19 -12.58 3.31
C THR A 68 -6.73 -11.17 2.96
N GLY A 69 -7.29 -10.57 1.91
CA GLY A 69 -6.98 -9.19 1.52
C GLY A 69 -7.45 -8.16 2.54
N VAL A 70 -8.62 -8.36 3.15
CA VAL A 70 -9.14 -7.49 4.22
C VAL A 70 -8.27 -7.59 5.47
N ASP A 71 -7.88 -8.79 5.88
CA ASP A 71 -7.03 -8.99 7.05
C ASP A 71 -5.65 -8.38 6.85
N ALA A 72 -5.02 -8.60 5.69
CA ALA A 72 -3.73 -7.99 5.36
C ALA A 72 -3.81 -6.46 5.31
N ALA A 73 -4.92 -5.89 4.82
CA ALA A 73 -5.12 -4.44 4.80
C ALA A 73 -5.27 -3.86 6.21
N ARG A 74 -5.93 -4.57 7.12
CA ARG A 74 -6.05 -4.18 8.54
C ARG A 74 -4.68 -4.19 9.22
N GLU A 75 -3.93 -5.28 9.08
CA GLU A 75 -2.59 -5.40 9.65
C GLU A 75 -1.64 -4.28 9.15
N ALA A 76 -1.64 -4.02 7.84
CA ALA A 76 -0.84 -2.96 7.24
C ALA A 76 -1.24 -1.56 7.75
N ARG A 77 -2.55 -1.33 7.95
CA ARG A 77 -3.05 -0.07 8.54
C ARG A 77 -2.57 0.07 9.98
N ASP A 78 -2.73 -0.95 10.81
CA ASP A 78 -2.38 -0.90 12.23
C ASP A 78 -0.87 -0.70 12.43
N LEU A 79 -0.03 -1.35 11.62
CA LEU A 79 1.42 -1.11 11.61
C LEU A 79 1.75 0.33 11.21
N SER A 80 1.08 0.85 10.17
CA SER A 80 1.29 2.23 9.72
C SER A 80 0.91 3.25 10.79
N LEU A 81 -0.20 3.02 11.51
CA LEU A 81 -0.62 3.87 12.63
C LEU A 81 0.35 3.78 13.81
N ALA A 82 0.80 2.57 14.18
CA ALA A 82 1.83 2.39 15.21
C ALA A 82 3.12 3.15 14.87
N ARG A 83 3.52 3.13 13.59
CA ARG A 83 4.67 3.91 13.11
C ARG A 83 4.47 5.41 13.25
N ILE A 84 3.31 5.93 12.83
CA ILE A 84 2.98 7.36 12.97
C ILE A 84 2.99 7.77 14.44
N LEU A 85 2.42 6.95 15.32
CA LEU A 85 2.41 7.18 16.76
C LEU A 85 3.83 7.24 17.34
N CYS A 86 4.68 6.26 17.02
CA CYS A 86 6.09 6.27 17.43
C CYS A 86 6.81 7.53 16.95
N GLN A 87 6.62 7.92 15.70
CA GLN A 87 7.27 9.12 15.14
C GLN A 87 6.80 10.39 15.85
N ALA A 88 5.49 10.53 16.07
CA ALA A 88 4.91 11.68 16.77
C ALA A 88 5.44 11.77 18.20
N LYS A 89 5.41 10.67 18.96
CA LYS A 89 5.89 10.65 20.35
C LYS A 89 7.40 10.84 20.45
N LEU A 90 8.17 10.27 19.53
CA LEU A 90 9.61 10.55 19.47
C LEU A 90 9.88 12.04 19.21
N SER A 91 9.14 12.66 18.28
CA SER A 91 9.29 14.10 18.01
C SER A 91 8.90 14.95 19.22
N GLU A 92 7.85 14.60 19.96
CA GLU A 92 7.45 15.25 21.21
C GLU A 92 8.59 15.20 22.24
N VAL A 93 9.11 14.00 22.52
CA VAL A 93 10.22 13.82 23.48
C VAL A 93 11.48 14.61 23.06
N LEU A 94 11.81 14.62 21.77
CA LEU A 94 12.95 15.39 21.27
C LEU A 94 12.74 16.90 21.41
N LEU A 95 11.52 17.39 21.19
CA LEU A 95 11.20 18.81 21.36
C LEU A 95 11.30 19.22 22.82
N ASP A 96 10.76 18.42 23.74
CA ASP A 96 10.89 18.67 25.18
C ASP A 96 12.35 18.71 25.60
N ALA A 97 13.19 17.84 25.04
CA ALA A 97 14.62 17.85 25.27
C ALA A 97 15.33 19.10 24.72
N THR A 98 14.92 19.62 23.57
CA THR A 98 15.44 20.91 23.08
C THR A 98 15.03 22.11 23.93
N LEU A 99 13.95 21.99 24.71
CA LEU A 99 13.52 22.98 25.68
C LEU A 99 14.21 22.82 27.05
N GLY A 100 15.18 21.90 27.16
CA GLY A 100 15.94 21.64 28.39
C GLY A 100 15.27 20.67 29.36
N GLN A 101 14.18 19.98 28.95
CA GLN A 101 13.57 18.94 29.79
C GLN A 101 14.24 17.60 29.56
N THR A 102 14.59 16.90 30.63
CA THR A 102 15.23 15.59 30.51
C THR A 102 14.22 14.50 30.18
N PRO A 103 14.44 13.71 29.11
CA PRO A 103 13.54 12.61 28.75
C PRO A 103 13.40 11.62 29.91
N GLN A 104 12.17 11.35 30.33
CA GLN A 104 11.87 10.35 31.36
C GLN A 104 11.27 9.08 30.72
N PRO A 105 11.63 7.88 31.20
CA PRO A 105 11.03 6.65 30.71
C PRO A 105 9.58 6.53 31.18
N VAL A 106 8.71 6.09 30.28
CA VAL A 106 7.28 5.87 30.55
C VAL A 106 6.82 4.59 29.88
N PHE A 107 5.94 3.82 30.53
CA PHE A 107 5.51 2.52 30.07
C PHE A 107 3.98 2.39 30.05
N GLU A 108 3.48 1.64 29.08
CA GLU A 108 2.09 1.24 28.89
C GLU A 108 1.11 2.41 28.88
N VAL A 109 1.51 3.53 28.28
CA VAL A 109 0.65 4.72 28.21
C VAL A 109 -0.37 4.53 27.08
N PRO A 110 -1.68 4.60 27.36
CA PRO A 110 -2.69 4.58 26.31
C PRO A 110 -2.56 5.82 25.42
N ALA A 111 -2.58 5.59 24.10
CA ALA A 111 -2.64 6.67 23.12
C ALA A 111 -4.10 7.00 22.78
N ASP A 112 -4.32 8.24 22.34
CA ASP A 112 -5.64 8.64 21.86
C ASP A 112 -6.05 7.80 20.65
N PRO A 113 -7.32 7.37 20.58
CA PRO A 113 -7.79 6.57 19.46
C PRO A 113 -7.78 7.40 18.17
N PHE A 114 -7.20 6.83 17.11
CA PHE A 114 -7.16 7.45 15.79
C PHE A 114 -8.55 7.57 15.12
N ASP A 115 -9.49 6.73 15.53
CA ASP A 115 -10.85 6.67 14.99
C ASP A 115 -11.79 6.19 16.10
N SER A 116 -12.90 6.91 16.32
CA SER A 116 -13.88 6.60 17.37
C SER A 116 -14.59 5.26 17.18
N ALA A 117 -14.59 4.72 15.96
CA ALA A 117 -15.17 3.40 15.67
C ALA A 117 -14.15 2.25 15.76
N SER A 118 -12.87 2.54 16.03
CA SER A 118 -11.82 1.53 16.11
C SER A 118 -11.96 0.72 17.41
N LEU A 119 -11.86 -0.61 17.28
CA LEU A 119 -11.73 -1.53 18.42
C LEU A 119 -10.26 -1.76 18.81
N THR A 120 -9.33 -1.27 18.00
CA THR A 120 -7.89 -1.37 18.25
C THR A 120 -7.45 -0.33 19.28
N VAL A 121 -6.81 -0.80 20.34
CA VAL A 121 -6.22 0.04 21.39
C VAL A 121 -4.74 0.20 21.11
N PHE A 122 -4.24 1.43 21.17
CA PHE A 122 -2.81 1.71 21.02
C PHE A 122 -2.22 2.08 22.36
N THR A 123 -1.09 1.46 22.70
CA THR A 123 -0.25 1.86 23.84
C THR A 123 1.14 2.19 23.34
N TYR A 124 1.83 3.08 24.04
CA TYR A 124 3.23 3.39 23.75
C TYR A 124 4.11 3.32 24.99
N ASN A 125 5.39 3.03 24.76
CA ASN A 125 6.43 3.06 25.75
C ASN A 125 7.56 3.97 25.27
N VAL A 126 8.18 4.69 26.20
CA VAL A 126 9.40 5.46 26.00
C VAL A 126 10.43 4.90 26.97
N GLU A 127 11.48 4.33 26.43
CA GLU A 127 12.64 3.89 27.18
C GLU A 127 13.77 4.89 26.96
N VAL A 128 14.44 5.28 28.03
CA VAL A 128 15.59 6.19 27.98
C VAL A 128 16.75 5.49 28.67
N GLN A 129 17.86 5.31 27.97
CA GLN A 129 19.04 4.61 28.47
C GLN A 129 20.31 5.38 28.12
N PRO A 130 21.31 5.44 29.02
CA PRO A 130 22.63 5.94 28.68
C PRO A 130 23.26 5.14 27.53
N ALA A 131 23.92 5.83 26.61
CA ALA A 131 24.64 5.22 25.52
C ALA A 131 26.00 4.67 25.95
N SER A 132 26.61 3.83 25.10
CA SER A 132 28.00 3.38 25.28
C SER A 132 29.03 4.50 25.12
N MET A 133 28.65 5.61 24.49
CA MET A 133 29.46 6.82 24.37
C MET A 133 28.99 7.84 25.39
N ASP A 134 29.96 8.45 26.06
CA ASP A 134 29.69 9.43 27.11
C ASP A 134 28.92 10.64 26.55
N GLY A 135 27.96 11.14 27.32
CA GLY A 135 27.11 12.25 26.92
C GLY A 135 26.06 11.99 25.86
N LEU A 136 25.79 10.72 25.51
CA LEU A 136 24.67 10.36 24.64
C LEU A 136 23.60 9.57 25.40
N LEU A 137 22.34 9.83 25.05
CA LEU A 137 21.16 9.07 25.47
C LEU A 137 20.58 8.33 24.26
N MET A 138 20.15 7.09 24.49
CA MET A 138 19.32 6.32 23.59
C MET A 138 17.87 6.40 24.04
N ILE A 139 17.02 6.94 23.18
CA ILE A 139 15.58 6.95 23.37
C ILE A 139 14.99 5.89 22.46
N ARG A 140 14.25 4.96 23.04
CA ARG A 140 13.49 3.96 22.31
C ARG A 140 12.00 4.17 22.55
N VAL A 141 11.28 4.48 21.49
CA VAL A 141 9.82 4.60 21.53
C VAL A 141 9.21 3.38 20.87
N SER A 142 8.38 2.63 21.58
CA SER A 142 7.61 1.52 21.02
C SER A 142 6.12 1.82 21.06
N ALA A 143 5.40 1.41 20.02
CA ALA A 143 3.95 1.46 19.94
C ALA A 143 3.41 0.06 19.68
N ILE A 144 2.39 -0.31 20.44
CA ILE A 144 1.74 -1.62 20.40
C ILE A 144 0.27 -1.38 20.07
N ALA A 145 -0.18 -1.98 18.98
CA ALA A 145 -1.59 -2.06 18.63
C ALA A 145 -2.14 -3.38 19.14
N SER A 146 -3.18 -3.34 19.97
CA SER A 146 -3.82 -4.52 20.54
C SER A 146 -5.27 -4.61 20.14
N ASP A 147 -5.77 -5.83 19.99
CA ASP A 147 -7.19 -6.10 19.80
C ASP A 147 -8.00 -5.77 21.08
N SER A 148 -9.32 -5.87 21.00
CA SER A 148 -10.21 -5.64 22.15
C SER A 148 -10.01 -6.64 23.30
N ALA A 149 -9.36 -7.77 23.05
CA ALA A 149 -9.01 -8.77 24.06
C ALA A 149 -7.62 -8.53 24.68
N GLY A 150 -6.88 -7.52 24.21
CA GLY A 150 -5.54 -7.16 24.67
C GLY A 150 -4.40 -7.91 23.99
N SER A 151 -4.67 -8.69 22.94
CA SER A 151 -3.62 -9.39 22.19
C SER A 151 -2.93 -8.44 21.22
N PRO A 152 -1.58 -8.40 21.15
CA PRO A 152 -0.87 -7.53 20.24
C PRO A 152 -1.08 -7.99 18.79
N ILE A 153 -1.61 -7.09 17.96
CA ILE A 153 -1.81 -7.28 16.51
C ILE A 153 -0.60 -6.74 15.75
N ALA A 154 -0.09 -5.58 16.15
CA ALA A 154 1.07 -4.94 15.52
C ALA A 154 1.97 -4.30 16.57
N THR A 155 3.27 -4.33 16.33
CA THR A 155 4.26 -3.66 17.20
C THR A 155 5.31 -3.00 16.34
N TYR A 156 5.62 -1.74 16.67
CA TYR A 156 6.65 -0.98 16.00
C TYR A 156 7.51 -0.24 17.03
N ALA A 157 8.80 -0.08 16.75
CA ALA A 157 9.71 0.64 17.63
C ALA A 157 10.70 1.50 16.83
N LEU A 158 11.09 2.62 17.40
CA LEU A 158 12.11 3.53 16.90
C LEU A 158 13.15 3.81 17.97
N ASP A 159 14.41 3.66 17.59
CA ASP A 159 15.55 4.01 18.44
C ASP A 159 16.18 5.30 17.91
N ARG A 160 16.45 6.24 18.81
CA ARG A 160 17.07 7.52 18.49
C ARG A 160 18.15 7.86 19.50
N TRP A 161 19.32 8.18 18.99
CA TRP A 161 20.41 8.73 19.79
C TRP A 161 20.32 10.24 19.83
N MET A 162 20.55 10.81 21.00
CA MET A 162 20.67 12.25 21.18
C MET A 162 21.73 12.59 22.22
N ILE A 163 22.22 13.83 22.19
CA ILE A 163 23.12 14.35 23.22
C ILE A 163 22.30 14.54 24.50
N ASP A 164 22.89 14.19 25.63
CA ASP A 164 22.27 14.41 26.93
C ASP A 164 22.05 15.92 27.15
N PRO A 165 20.79 16.39 27.28
CA PRO A 165 20.51 17.81 27.50
C PRO A 165 21.07 18.32 28.83
N GLU A 166 21.32 17.47 29.83
CA GLU A 166 21.93 17.88 31.09
C GLU A 166 23.38 18.37 30.92
N LEU A 167 24.10 17.86 29.91
CA LEU A 167 25.48 18.29 29.67
C LEU A 167 25.58 19.78 29.34
N GLY A 168 24.66 20.31 28.52
CA GLY A 168 24.66 21.74 28.18
C GLY A 168 24.29 22.64 29.36
N LEU A 169 23.50 22.14 30.30
CA LEU A 169 23.15 22.85 31.53
C LEU A 169 24.33 22.88 32.50
N ALA A 170 25.03 21.76 32.66
CA ALA A 170 26.22 21.67 33.51
C ALA A 170 27.35 22.59 33.02
N GLU A 171 27.56 22.69 31.70
CA GLU A 171 28.55 23.61 31.12
C GLU A 171 28.22 25.08 31.43
N ALA A 172 26.95 25.48 31.29
CA ALA A 172 26.51 26.86 31.55
C ALA A 172 26.61 27.25 33.04
N GLU A 173 26.30 26.34 33.96
CA GLU A 173 26.43 26.58 35.41
C GLU A 173 27.89 26.79 35.82
N LEU A 174 28.81 25.99 35.28
CA LEU A 174 30.25 26.13 35.53
C LEU A 174 30.81 27.47 35.01
N GLU A 175 30.35 27.92 33.84
CA GLU A 175 30.71 29.24 33.31
C GLU A 175 30.19 30.39 34.19
N GLU A 176 28.98 30.27 34.72
CA GLU A 176 28.39 31.27 35.63
C GLU A 176 29.12 31.33 36.98
N GLU A 177 29.49 30.18 37.55
CA GLU A 177 30.31 30.13 38.77
C GLU A 177 31.69 30.76 38.56
N ALA A 178 32.36 30.45 37.45
CA ALA A 178 33.64 31.05 37.11
C ALA A 178 33.55 32.58 36.94
N ALA A 179 32.49 33.08 36.29
CA ALA A 179 32.25 34.51 36.15
C ALA A 179 31.97 35.21 37.50
N LYS A 180 31.27 34.55 38.42
CA LYS A 180 31.03 35.08 39.78
C LYS A 180 32.32 35.13 40.60
N GLU A 181 33.20 34.13 40.47
CA GLU A 181 34.51 34.14 41.13
C GLU A 181 35.42 35.25 40.59
N GLU A 182 35.45 35.50 39.27
CA GLU A 182 36.19 36.63 38.69
C GLU A 182 35.65 37.99 39.16
N ALA A 183 34.32 38.14 39.26
CA ALA A 183 33.70 39.36 39.76
C ALA A 183 33.98 39.60 41.25
N ALA A 184 34.07 38.55 42.06
CA ALA A 184 34.44 38.64 43.47
C ALA A 184 35.94 38.98 43.65
N GLY A 185 36.80 38.49 42.76
CA GLY A 185 38.24 38.80 42.76
C GLY A 185 38.55 40.27 42.46
N THR A 186 37.79 40.89 41.55
CA THR A 186 38.02 42.29 41.14
C THR A 186 37.49 43.34 42.13
N ALA A 187 36.55 42.99 43.01
CA ALA A 187 36.01 43.90 44.02
C ALA A 187 36.91 44.09 45.26
N THR A 188 38.01 43.33 45.37
CA THR A 188 38.88 43.30 46.57
C THR A 188 40.20 44.07 46.41
N GLU A 189 40.34 44.96 45.42
CA GLU A 189 41.50 45.87 45.31
C GLU A 189 41.19 47.26 45.89
N PRO A 190 41.53 47.54 47.17
CA PRO A 190 41.53 48.89 47.70
C PRO A 190 42.85 49.60 47.33
N SER A 191 42.75 50.81 46.81
CA SER A 191 43.82 51.82 46.84
C SER A 191 43.22 53.20 47.05
#